data_AF-A0A962QH42-F1
#
_entry.id   AF-A0A962QH42-F1
#
_cell.length_a   1.000
_cell.length_b   1.000
_cell.length_c   1.000
_cell.angle_alpha   90.00
_cell.angle_beta   90.00
_cell.angle_gamma   90.00
#
_symmetry.space_group_name_H-M   'P 1'
#
loop_
_entity.id
_entity.type
_entity.pdbx_description
1 polymer ?
#
loop_
_entity_poly.entity_id
_entity_poly.type
_entity_poly.pdbx_seq_one_letter_code
_entity_poly.pdbx_strand_id
1 'polypeptide(L)'
;MIDPLSEIVTLLEPQALLSKFVSGAGPWRIRRTDSKRPFYCVVIEGSCALTVDGGGFIQLQTGDFTLIPEAHEFTVSSLVPPPSDDLKSVPVELLHGEFRLGDQSGPTNVRLLVGHCVFGSPDTAVLVSLLPQLIHIRGDKRLKTLVQLINEEYRAQRPGRDLVLARLLEVLLIEALRS
;
A
#
# COMPACT_ATOMS: atom_id res chain seq x y z
N MET A 1 15.22 -25.79 -14.63
CA MET A 1 15.19 -24.46 -15.28
C MET A 1 14.91 -23.48 -14.17
N ILE A 2 15.82 -22.55 -13.92
CA ILE A 2 15.70 -21.57 -12.85
C ILE A 2 14.58 -20.59 -13.23
N ASP A 3 13.69 -20.29 -12.28
CA ASP A 3 12.68 -19.24 -12.45
C ASP A 3 13.33 -17.89 -12.10
N PRO A 4 13.66 -17.04 -13.09
CA PRO A 4 14.39 -15.79 -12.86
C PRO A 4 13.58 -14.81 -11.98
N LEU A 5 12.26 -14.93 -11.97
CA LEU A 5 11.39 -14.11 -11.13
C LEU A 5 11.51 -14.54 -9.66
N SER A 6 11.53 -15.85 -9.41
CA SER A 6 11.81 -16.40 -8.08
C SER A 6 13.21 -16.04 -7.58
N GLU A 7 14.22 -15.98 -8.45
CA GLU A 7 15.55 -15.49 -8.07
C GLU A 7 15.53 -14.02 -7.69
N ILE A 8 14.89 -13.15 -8.48
CA ILE A 8 14.78 -11.71 -8.17
C ILE A 8 14.06 -11.50 -6.83
N VAL A 9 12.96 -12.21 -6.59
CA VAL A 9 12.21 -12.11 -5.33
C VAL A 9 13.04 -12.62 -4.14
N THR A 10 13.75 -13.74 -4.32
CA THR A 10 14.63 -14.30 -3.28
C THR A 10 15.77 -13.34 -2.98
N LEU A 11 16.36 -12.71 -4.00
CA LEU A 11 17.45 -11.76 -3.84
C LEU A 11 16.99 -10.44 -3.23
N LEU A 12 15.78 -9.97 -3.56
CA LEU A 12 15.21 -8.73 -3.03
C LEU A 12 14.92 -8.82 -1.53
N GLU A 13 14.62 -10.01 -1.01
CA GLU A 13 14.23 -10.24 0.39
C GLU A 13 13.23 -9.16 0.91
N PRO A 14 12.02 -9.06 0.30
CA PRO A 14 11.06 -8.03 0.68
C PRO A 14 10.55 -8.27 2.09
N GLN A 15 10.77 -7.31 2.98
CA GLN A 15 10.29 -7.33 4.36
C GLN A 15 9.36 -6.15 4.63
N ALA A 16 8.16 -6.44 5.11
CA ALA A 16 7.24 -5.41 5.57
C ALA A 16 7.71 -4.88 6.92
N LEU A 17 8.22 -3.64 6.96
CA LEU A 17 8.71 -3.03 8.20
C LEU A 17 7.59 -2.43 9.04
N LEU A 18 6.71 -1.69 8.36
CA LEU A 18 5.69 -0.87 9.00
C LEU A 18 4.45 -0.88 8.11
N SER A 19 3.34 -1.31 8.69
CA SER A 19 2.02 -1.23 8.05
C SER A 19 1.09 -0.47 8.98
N LYS A 20 0.18 0.32 8.40
CA LYS A 20 -0.86 1.01 9.14
C LYS A 20 -2.16 0.98 8.35
N PHE A 21 -3.25 0.91 9.10
CA PHE A 21 -4.58 1.00 8.54
C PHE A 21 -4.97 2.46 8.45
N VAL A 22 -5.57 2.82 7.32
CA VAL A 22 -5.98 4.19 7.04
C VAL A 22 -7.40 4.18 6.50
N SER A 23 -8.31 4.93 7.12
CA SER A 23 -9.62 5.22 6.56
C SER A 23 -9.70 6.65 6.05
N GLY A 24 -10.42 6.84 4.95
CA GLY A 24 -10.69 8.16 4.40
C GLY A 24 -12.19 8.43 4.33
N ALA A 25 -12.60 9.66 4.65
CA ALA A 25 -13.98 10.12 4.55
C ALA A 25 -14.05 11.57 4.03
N GLY A 26 -15.03 11.86 3.19
CA GLY A 26 -15.13 13.12 2.46
C GLY A 26 -13.95 13.36 1.51
N PRO A 27 -13.70 14.63 1.13
CA PRO A 27 -12.50 15.02 0.38
C PRO A 27 -11.25 14.94 1.25
N TRP A 28 -10.24 14.17 0.82
CA TRP A 28 -8.94 14.09 1.48
C TRP A 28 -7.81 13.89 0.48
N ARG A 29 -6.60 14.33 0.84
CA ARG A 29 -5.38 14.15 0.02
C ARG A 29 -4.17 13.98 0.92
N ILE A 30 -3.34 13.00 0.61
CA ILE A 30 -2.01 12.79 1.19
C ILE A 30 -1.00 12.87 0.07
N ARG A 31 0.00 13.73 0.22
CA ARG A 31 1.16 13.83 -0.67
C ARG A 31 2.43 13.49 0.10
N ARG A 32 3.31 12.70 -0.50
CA ARG A 32 4.61 12.30 0.03
C ARG A 32 5.67 12.68 -0.99
N THR A 33 6.71 13.37 -0.53
CA THR A 33 7.76 13.99 -1.39
C THR A 33 9.17 13.53 -1.02
N ASP A 34 9.31 12.65 -0.03
CA ASP A 34 10.59 12.26 0.58
C ASP A 34 10.70 10.73 0.79
N SER A 35 9.91 9.94 0.08
CA SER A 35 9.81 8.51 0.31
C SER A 35 10.83 7.70 -0.48
N LYS A 36 12.12 7.82 -0.17
CA LYS A 36 13.18 6.92 -0.73
C LYS A 36 13.05 5.44 -0.31
N ARG A 37 11.90 5.05 0.26
CA ARG A 37 11.57 3.69 0.66
C ARG A 37 10.42 3.18 -0.19
N PRO A 38 10.45 1.91 -0.60
CA PRO A 38 9.34 1.26 -1.25
C PRO A 38 8.04 1.49 -0.47
N PHE A 39 6.98 1.85 -1.17
CA PHE A 39 5.67 2.09 -0.60
C PHE A 39 4.66 1.14 -1.21
N TYR A 40 3.87 0.49 -0.38
CA TYR A 40 2.73 -0.30 -0.85
C TYR A 40 1.42 0.24 -0.31
N CYS A 41 0.37 0.00 -1.09
CA CYS A 41 -1.01 0.31 -0.74
C CYS A 41 -1.91 -0.83 -1.19
N VAL A 42 -2.78 -1.25 -0.28
CA VAL A 42 -3.83 -2.24 -0.50
C VAL A 42 -5.16 -1.55 -0.25
N VAL A 43 -6.10 -1.67 -1.19
CA VAL A 43 -7.47 -1.20 -0.96
C VAL A 43 -8.29 -2.34 -0.36
N ILE A 44 -8.65 -2.20 0.91
CA ILE A 44 -9.45 -3.19 1.64
C ILE A 44 -10.94 -3.01 1.35
N GLU A 45 -11.38 -1.76 1.26
CA GLU A 45 -12.78 -1.40 1.07
C GLU A 45 -12.88 -0.06 0.35
N GLY A 46 -13.89 0.10 -0.51
CA GLY A 46 -14.14 1.33 -1.24
C GLY A 46 -13.13 1.56 -2.36
N SER A 47 -12.84 2.84 -2.61
CA SER A 47 -12.02 3.30 -3.74
C SER A 47 -11.28 4.58 -3.41
N CYS A 48 -10.11 4.76 -4.00
CA CYS A 48 -9.31 5.98 -3.90
C CYS A 48 -8.56 6.25 -5.21
N ALA A 49 -7.78 7.32 -5.23
CA ALA A 49 -6.93 7.69 -6.34
C ALA A 49 -5.46 7.65 -5.93
N LEU A 50 -4.60 7.22 -6.85
CA LEU A 50 -3.16 7.26 -6.76
C LEU A 50 -2.57 8.01 -7.95
N THR A 51 -1.61 8.88 -7.68
CA THR A 51 -0.75 9.51 -8.68
C THR A 51 0.70 9.36 -8.23
N VAL A 52 1.58 8.92 -9.13
CA VAL A 52 3.01 8.72 -8.87
C VAL A 52 3.80 9.63 -9.81
N ASP A 53 4.77 10.38 -9.26
CA ASP A 53 5.70 11.25 -9.97
C ASP A 53 5.05 12.20 -10.99
N GLY A 54 3.88 12.74 -10.65
CA GLY A 54 3.12 13.65 -11.51
C GLY A 54 2.51 12.98 -12.76
N GLY A 55 2.51 11.64 -12.80
CA GLY A 55 1.92 10.84 -13.86
C GLY A 55 0.39 10.84 -13.87
N GLY A 56 -0.18 9.90 -14.63
CA GLY A 56 -1.62 9.76 -14.79
C GLY A 56 -2.34 9.41 -13.49
N PHE A 57 -3.62 9.80 -13.41
CA PHE A 57 -4.52 9.43 -12.33
C PHE A 57 -4.88 7.94 -12.41
N ILE A 58 -4.63 7.20 -11.34
CA ILE A 58 -4.98 5.78 -11.23
C ILE A 58 -6.06 5.64 -10.16
N GLN A 59 -7.27 5.31 -10.60
CA GLN A 59 -8.32 4.90 -9.67
C GLN A 59 -8.00 3.51 -9.13
N LEU A 60 -7.92 3.38 -7.80
CA LEU A 60 -7.79 2.12 -7.08
C LEU A 60 -9.13 1.72 -6.47
N GLN A 61 -9.40 0.42 -6.44
CA GLN A 61 -10.64 -0.15 -5.90
C GLN A 61 -10.35 -1.35 -5.02
N THR A 62 -11.35 -1.77 -4.25
CA THR A 62 -11.26 -2.93 -3.35
C THR A 62 -10.59 -4.15 -3.99
N GLY A 63 -9.55 -4.66 -3.33
CA GLY A 63 -8.74 -5.79 -3.77
C GLY A 63 -7.54 -5.41 -4.65
N ASP A 64 -7.41 -4.16 -5.08
CA ASP A 64 -6.23 -3.69 -5.78
C ASP A 64 -5.03 -3.62 -4.82
N PHE A 65 -3.88 -4.00 -5.36
CA PHE A 65 -2.57 -3.83 -4.73
C PHE A 65 -1.70 -2.91 -5.59
N THR A 66 -0.99 -1.99 -4.95
CA THR A 66 0.05 -1.20 -5.60
C THR A 66 1.35 -1.23 -4.81
N LEU A 67 2.47 -1.34 -5.52
CA LEU A 67 3.82 -1.17 -4.97
C LEU A 67 4.56 -0.13 -5.82
N ILE A 68 5.12 0.87 -5.16
CA ILE A 68 6.03 1.86 -5.72
C ILE A 68 7.42 1.48 -5.19
N PRO A 69 8.26 0.80 -5.99
CA PRO A 69 9.55 0.27 -5.51
C PRO A 69 10.52 1.38 -5.10
N GLU A 70 10.49 2.51 -5.81
CA GLU A 70 11.24 3.71 -5.49
C GLU A 70 10.35 4.93 -5.73
N ALA A 71 9.88 5.56 -4.66
CA ALA A 71 8.92 6.65 -4.75
C ALA A 71 9.62 8.01 -4.54
N HIS A 72 9.77 8.82 -5.59
CA HIS A 72 10.22 10.20 -5.40
C HIS A 72 9.08 11.03 -4.84
N GLU A 73 7.94 10.97 -5.51
CA GLU A 73 6.72 11.63 -5.06
C GLU A 73 5.47 10.81 -5.40
N PHE A 74 4.54 10.72 -4.45
CA PHE A 74 3.22 10.19 -4.76
C PHE A 74 2.12 10.88 -3.97
N THR A 75 0.92 10.86 -4.54
CA THR A 75 -0.31 11.38 -3.95
C THR A 75 -1.36 10.30 -3.90
N VAL A 76 -1.96 10.10 -2.72
CA VAL A 76 -3.15 9.29 -2.52
C VAL A 76 -4.30 10.21 -2.10
N SER A 77 -5.46 10.12 -2.75
CA SER A 77 -6.60 10.97 -2.43
C SER A 77 -7.94 10.25 -2.52
N SER A 78 -9.00 10.89 -2.04
CA SER A 78 -10.37 10.54 -2.42
C SER A 78 -10.54 10.67 -3.94
N LEU A 79 -11.56 9.98 -4.50
CA LEU A 79 -11.92 10.13 -5.92
C LEU A 79 -12.35 11.55 -6.27
N VAL A 80 -12.92 12.27 -5.30
CA VAL A 80 -13.18 13.70 -5.35
C VAL A 80 -12.26 14.37 -4.32
N PRO A 81 -11.08 14.84 -4.72
CA PRO A 81 -10.11 15.41 -3.79
C PRO A 81 -10.52 16.82 -3.32
N PRO A 82 -9.84 17.38 -2.30
CA PRO A 82 -10.03 18.77 -1.91
C PRO A 82 -9.76 19.73 -3.10
N PRO A 83 -10.49 20.86 -3.17
CA PRO A 83 -10.51 21.74 -4.35
C PRO A 83 -9.18 22.45 -4.65
N SER A 84 -8.31 22.61 -3.65
CA SER A 84 -6.94 23.11 -3.85
C SER A 84 -5.95 21.96 -3.71
N ASP A 85 -4.98 21.88 -4.61
CA ASP A 85 -3.93 20.86 -4.60
C ASP A 85 -2.97 20.98 -3.40
N ASP A 86 -2.86 22.18 -2.83
CA ASP A 86 -2.04 22.45 -1.64
C ASP A 86 -2.69 21.97 -0.34
N LEU A 87 -4.01 21.75 -0.35
CA LEU A 87 -4.72 21.21 0.81
C LEU A 87 -4.37 19.74 0.99
N LYS A 88 -3.54 19.49 2.01
CA LYS A 88 -3.17 18.15 2.50
C LYS A 88 -3.94 17.84 3.78
N SER A 89 -4.47 16.64 3.87
CA SER A 89 -5.11 16.13 5.07
C SER A 89 -4.06 15.75 6.10
N VAL A 90 -4.29 16.12 7.35
CA VAL A 90 -3.48 15.64 8.49
C VAL A 90 -4.14 14.34 8.99
N PRO A 91 -3.42 13.20 9.01
CA PRO A 91 -3.96 11.97 9.57
C PRO A 91 -4.20 12.11 11.07
N VAL A 92 -5.38 11.72 11.53
CA VAL A 92 -5.73 11.66 12.95
C VAL A 92 -5.69 10.20 13.40
N GLU A 93 -4.91 9.88 14.43
CA GLU A 93 -4.87 8.54 14.99
C GLU A 93 -6.16 8.23 15.76
N LEU A 94 -6.76 7.08 15.46
CA LEU A 94 -7.91 6.50 16.14
C LEU A 94 -7.45 5.37 17.06
N LEU A 95 -8.41 4.76 17.76
CA LEU A 95 -8.17 3.57 18.55
C LEU A 95 -7.52 2.44 17.71
N HIS A 96 -6.66 1.67 18.35
CA HIS A 96 -5.98 0.51 17.76
C HIS A 96 -5.02 0.82 16.58
N GLY A 97 -4.56 2.07 16.46
CA GLY A 97 -3.53 2.46 15.49
C GLY A 97 -4.03 2.63 14.06
N GLU A 98 -5.34 2.75 13.85
CA GLU A 98 -5.91 3.20 12.58
C GLU A 98 -5.76 4.72 12.44
N PHE A 99 -5.48 5.23 11.25
CA PHE A 99 -5.43 6.66 10.99
C PHE A 99 -6.61 7.08 10.12
N ARG A 100 -7.24 8.19 10.45
CA ARG A 100 -8.35 8.74 9.67
C ARG A 100 -7.95 9.99 8.90
N LEU A 101 -8.39 10.05 7.65
CA LEU A 101 -8.20 11.17 6.72
C LEU A 101 -9.53 11.85 6.42
N GLY A 102 -9.49 13.19 6.31
CA GLY A 102 -10.65 14.00 5.95
C GLY A 102 -11.65 14.16 7.09
N ASP A 103 -12.92 13.93 6.81
CA ASP A 103 -14.02 14.07 7.78
C ASP A 103 -13.94 13.01 8.89
N GLN A 104 -13.84 13.47 10.13
CA GLN A 104 -13.70 12.61 11.32
C GLN A 104 -15.00 11.88 11.71
N SER A 105 -16.16 12.36 11.23
CA SER A 105 -17.49 11.84 11.61
C SER A 105 -18.28 11.26 10.44
N GLY A 106 -17.88 11.54 9.20
CA GLY A 106 -18.57 11.12 7.99
C GLY A 106 -18.49 9.62 7.67
N PRO A 107 -19.26 9.15 6.68
CA PRO A 107 -19.13 7.78 6.19
C PRO A 107 -17.78 7.56 5.50
N THR A 108 -17.19 6.38 5.71
CA THR A 108 -15.90 6.01 5.10
C THR A 108 -16.05 5.79 3.59
N ASN A 109 -15.23 6.48 2.80
CA ASN A 109 -15.12 6.26 1.35
C ASN A 109 -14.15 5.13 1.01
N VAL A 110 -13.11 4.93 1.83
CA VAL A 110 -12.08 3.94 1.59
C VAL A 110 -11.47 3.45 2.90
N ARG A 111 -11.06 2.17 2.93
CA ARG A 111 -10.10 1.63 3.91
C ARG A 111 -8.90 1.07 3.18
N LEU A 112 -7.73 1.44 3.66
CA LEU A 112 -6.45 1.10 3.08
C LEU A 112 -5.57 0.43 4.11
N LEU A 113 -4.74 -0.50 3.67
CA LEU A 113 -3.53 -0.87 4.36
C LEU A 113 -2.36 -0.33 3.57
N VAL A 114 -1.59 0.55 4.21
CA VAL A 114 -0.45 1.20 3.58
C VAL A 114 0.78 1.00 4.43
N GLY A 115 1.94 1.00 3.79
CA GLY A 115 3.16 0.82 4.53
C GLY A 115 4.40 0.99 3.67
N HIS A 116 5.53 0.84 4.34
CA HIS A 116 6.82 0.77 3.69
C HIS A 116 7.40 -0.63 3.88
N CYS A 117 8.04 -1.14 2.85
CA CYS A 117 8.89 -2.31 2.94
C CYS A 117 10.35 -1.94 2.73
N VAL A 118 11.24 -2.86 3.08
CA VAL A 118 12.64 -2.84 2.67
C VAL A 118 12.93 -4.06 1.85
N PHE A 119 13.94 -3.90 1.00
CA PHE A 119 14.58 -5.01 0.33
C PHE A 119 15.89 -5.28 1.09
N GLY A 120 16.06 -6.53 1.54
CA GLY A 120 17.19 -6.95 2.36
C GLY A 120 18.50 -7.15 1.58
N SER A 121 18.42 -7.11 0.24
CA SER A 121 19.56 -7.39 -0.63
C SER A 121 20.73 -6.41 -0.46
N PRO A 122 21.99 -6.87 -0.47
CA PRO A 122 23.16 -5.99 -0.64
C PRO A 122 23.09 -5.16 -1.92
N ASP A 123 22.51 -5.73 -2.98
CA ASP A 123 22.40 -5.12 -4.31
C ASP A 123 21.03 -4.46 -4.55
N THR A 124 20.34 -4.04 -3.47
CA THR A 124 18.98 -3.50 -3.52
C THR A 124 18.80 -2.40 -4.57
N ALA A 125 19.76 -1.47 -4.69
CA ALA A 125 19.65 -0.37 -5.65
C ALA A 125 19.55 -0.85 -7.11
N VAL A 126 20.33 -1.88 -7.46
CA VAL A 126 20.31 -2.48 -8.80
C VAL A 126 18.99 -3.23 -9.01
N LEU A 127 18.58 -4.07 -8.06
CA LEU A 127 17.33 -4.83 -8.19
C LEU A 127 16.10 -3.93 -8.29
N VAL A 128 16.06 -2.85 -7.51
CA VAL A 128 14.98 -1.85 -7.58
C VAL A 128 14.95 -1.14 -8.92
N SER A 129 16.13 -0.80 -9.49
CA SER A 129 16.20 -0.18 -10.83
C SER A 129 15.67 -1.06 -11.98
N LEU A 130 15.56 -2.37 -11.75
CA LEU A 130 15.02 -3.33 -12.72
C LEU A 130 13.49 -3.47 -12.61
N LEU A 131 12.90 -2.98 -11.52
CA LEU A 131 11.46 -3.00 -11.31
C LEU A 131 10.79 -1.81 -12.04
N PRO A 132 9.53 -1.97 -12.49
CA PRO A 132 8.77 -0.84 -12.99
C PRO A 132 8.54 0.20 -11.88
N GLN A 133 8.37 1.46 -12.26
CA GLN A 133 8.13 2.56 -11.30
C GLN A 133 6.89 2.34 -10.44
N LEU A 134 5.88 1.66 -10.99
CA LEU A 134 4.66 1.27 -10.30
C LEU A 134 4.25 -0.14 -10.72
N ILE A 135 4.02 -0.98 -9.73
CA ILE A 135 3.33 -2.27 -9.89
C ILE A 135 1.91 -2.05 -9.43
N HIS A 136 0.92 -2.16 -10.33
CA HIS A 136 -0.51 -2.11 -10.00
C HIS A 136 -1.16 -3.41 -10.43
N ILE A 137 -1.70 -4.15 -9.46
CA ILE A 137 -2.34 -5.43 -9.69
C ILE A 137 -3.81 -5.32 -9.36
N ARG A 138 -4.64 -5.75 -10.31
CA ARG A 138 -6.09 -5.71 -10.24
C ARG A 138 -6.67 -7.03 -10.70
N GLY A 139 -7.69 -7.50 -9.99
CA GLY A 139 -8.46 -8.68 -10.38
C GLY A 139 -7.74 -10.01 -10.13
N ASP A 140 -6.53 -10.00 -9.55
CA ASP A 140 -5.85 -11.23 -9.17
C ASP A 140 -6.55 -11.89 -7.96
N LYS A 141 -6.91 -13.18 -8.13
CA LYS A 141 -7.68 -13.93 -7.15
C LYS A 141 -6.86 -14.23 -5.88
N ARG A 142 -5.57 -14.49 -6.01
CA ARG A 142 -4.71 -14.87 -4.88
C ARG A 142 -4.39 -13.66 -4.02
N LEU A 143 -4.01 -12.54 -4.63
CA LEU A 143 -3.83 -11.27 -3.93
C LEU A 143 -5.13 -10.84 -3.23
N LYS A 144 -6.27 -10.93 -3.90
CA LYS A 144 -7.57 -10.65 -3.26
C LYS A 144 -7.81 -11.51 -2.01
N THR A 145 -7.43 -12.79 -2.06
CA THR A 145 -7.55 -13.71 -0.91
C THR A 145 -6.61 -13.28 0.23
N LEU A 146 -5.36 -12.92 -0.09
CA LEU A 146 -4.39 -12.43 0.90
C LEU A 146 -4.87 -11.12 1.56
N VAL A 147 -5.42 -10.18 0.78
CA VAL A 147 -6.02 -8.94 1.29
C VAL A 147 -7.18 -9.21 2.24
N GLN A 148 -8.02 -10.20 1.92
CA GLN A 148 -9.11 -10.62 2.81
C GLN A 148 -8.58 -11.16 4.14
N LEU A 149 -7.59 -12.06 4.11
CA LEU A 149 -6.97 -12.60 5.33
C LEU A 149 -6.34 -11.50 6.19
N ILE A 150 -5.69 -10.51 5.57
CA ILE A 150 -5.12 -9.36 6.27
C ILE A 150 -6.22 -8.54 6.95
N ASN A 151 -7.34 -8.28 6.27
CA ASN A 151 -8.46 -7.54 6.84
C ASN A 151 -9.13 -8.30 8.00
N GLU A 152 -9.30 -9.61 7.87
CA GLU A 152 -9.83 -10.46 8.94
C GLU A 152 -8.94 -10.44 10.17
N GLU A 153 -7.63 -10.63 9.99
CA GLU A 153 -6.67 -10.64 11.10
C GLU A 153 -6.59 -9.28 11.80
N TYR A 154 -6.64 -8.19 11.02
CA TYR A 154 -6.73 -6.84 11.56
C TYR A 154 -7.96 -6.64 12.47
N ARG A 155 -9.14 -7.06 12.00
CA ARG A 155 -10.41 -6.91 12.75
C ARG A 155 -10.47 -7.81 13.98
N ALA A 156 -9.84 -8.98 13.95
CA ALA A 156 -9.94 -9.97 15.01
C ALA A 156 -9.22 -9.55 16.30
N GLN A 157 -8.22 -8.67 16.24
CA GLN A 157 -7.46 -8.15 17.40
C GLN A 157 -6.97 -9.24 18.39
N ARG A 158 -6.49 -10.38 17.86
CA ARG A 158 -6.07 -11.54 18.66
C ARG A 158 -4.58 -11.47 19.03
N PRO A 159 -4.12 -12.21 20.06
CA PRO A 159 -2.70 -12.36 20.35
C PRO A 159 -1.92 -12.86 19.13
N GLY A 160 -0.75 -12.27 18.85
CA GLY A 160 0.08 -12.63 17.69
C GLY A 160 -0.30 -11.96 16.37
N ARG A 161 -1.36 -11.13 16.35
CA ARG A 161 -1.85 -10.41 15.16
C ARG A 161 -0.73 -9.77 14.34
N ASP A 162 0.14 -8.99 14.99
CA ASP A 162 1.15 -8.20 14.27
C ASP A 162 2.18 -9.11 13.56
N LEU A 163 2.48 -10.28 14.13
CA LEU A 163 3.34 -11.29 13.49
C LEU A 163 2.65 -11.92 12.28
N VAL A 164 1.35 -12.27 12.40
CA VAL A 164 0.58 -12.83 11.29
C VAL A 164 0.46 -11.82 10.15
N LEU A 165 0.16 -10.55 10.49
CA LEU A 165 0.09 -9.46 9.51
C LEU A 165 1.42 -9.28 8.77
N ALA A 166 2.55 -9.29 9.48
CA ALA A 166 3.87 -9.19 8.86
C ALA A 166 4.11 -10.32 7.84
N ARG A 167 3.77 -11.57 8.18
CA ARG A 167 3.91 -12.72 7.27
C ARG A 167 2.96 -12.67 6.09
N LEU A 168 1.70 -12.28 6.30
CA LEU A 168 0.75 -12.12 5.20
C LEU A 168 1.19 -11.03 4.24
N LEU A 169 1.77 -9.94 4.74
CA LEU A 169 2.32 -8.85 3.93
C LEU A 169 3.54 -9.29 3.12
N GLU A 170 4.45 -10.07 3.70
CA GLU A 170 5.58 -10.66 2.95
C GLU A 170 5.09 -11.54 1.80
N VAL A 171 4.11 -12.43 2.06
CA VAL A 171 3.51 -13.28 1.01
C VAL A 171 2.81 -12.43 -0.06
N LEU A 172 2.13 -11.35 0.34
CA LEU A 172 1.48 -10.41 -0.58
C LEU A 172 2.50 -9.70 -1.48
N LEU A 173 3.63 -9.23 -0.93
CA LEU A 173 4.71 -8.62 -1.71
C LEU A 173 5.32 -9.60 -2.70
N ILE A 174 5.57 -10.84 -2.26
CA ILE A 174 6.07 -11.92 -3.12
C ILE A 174 5.09 -12.20 -4.26
N GLU A 175 3.80 -12.38 -3.97
CA GLU A 175 2.81 -12.66 -5.00
C GLU A 175 2.65 -11.48 -5.98
N ALA A 176 2.79 -10.25 -5.48
CA ALA A 176 2.76 -9.07 -6.32
C ALA A 176 3.95 -8.98 -7.28
N LEU A 177 5.16 -9.29 -6.81
CA LEU A 177 6.35 -9.34 -7.66
C LEU A 177 6.33 -10.50 -8.65
N ARG A 178 5.45 -11.49 -8.44
CA ARG A 178 5.29 -12.65 -9.32
C ARG A 178 4.23 -12.50 -10.41
N SER A 179 3.41 -11.44 -10.34
CA SER A 179 2.23 -11.24 -11.20
C SER A 179 2.54 -10.43 -12.45
#